data_AF-A0A1V6MIG6-F1
#
_entry.id   AF-A0A1V6MIG6-F1
#
_cell.length_a   1.000
_cell.length_b   1.000
_cell.length_c   1.000
_cell.angle_alpha   90.00
_cell.angle_beta   90.00
_cell.angle_gamma   90.00
#
_symmetry.space_group_name_H-M   'P 1'
#
loop_
_entity.id
_entity.type
_entity.pdbx_description
1 polymer ?
#
loop_
_entity_poly.entity_id
_entity_poly.type
_entity_poly.pdbx_seq_one_letter_code
_entity_poly.pdbx_strand_id
1 'polypeptide(L)'
;MPDEPTVGRDAAAWSLLDSDGWYAARNATTALRDVLVRAGLEKDFPYLRADLNAFGHGLVELGRVSPDTAERLAELLRLALASGYGRDRDGDGHASTTAEEHKGRT
;
A
#
# COMPACT_ATOMS: atom_id res chain seq x y z
N MET A 1 37.10 -4.70 38.76
CA MET A 1 36.35 -5.18 37.58
C MET A 1 35.48 -4.03 37.12
N PRO A 2 35.79 -3.33 36.02
CA PRO A 2 34.85 -2.40 35.44
C PRO A 2 33.89 -3.21 34.56
N ASP A 3 32.62 -3.24 34.96
CA ASP A 3 31.53 -3.71 34.09
C ASP A 3 31.41 -2.74 32.91
N GLU A 4 31.83 -3.19 31.73
CA GLU A 4 31.54 -2.50 30.47
C GLU A 4 30.03 -2.54 30.20
N PRO A 5 29.39 -1.41 29.89
CA PRO A 5 28.00 -1.40 29.48
C PRO A 5 27.90 -2.09 28.11
N THR A 6 27.30 -3.28 28.08
CA THR A 6 26.89 -3.94 26.84
C THR A 6 26.08 -2.95 26.01
N VAL A 7 26.63 -2.55 24.87
CA VAL A 7 26.03 -1.80 23.77
C VAL A 7 24.54 -2.13 23.70
N GLY A 8 23.72 -1.27 24.30
CA GLY A 8 22.30 -1.27 24.10
C GLY A 8 22.12 -1.05 22.60
N ARG A 9 21.49 -2.00 21.93
CA ARG A 9 20.97 -1.83 20.57
C ARG A 9 20.51 -0.40 20.41
N ASP A 10 21.18 0.33 19.53
CA ASP A 10 20.86 1.71 19.25
C ASP A 10 19.36 1.77 18.93
N ALA A 11 18.58 2.33 19.84
CA ALA A 11 17.15 2.53 19.65
C ALA A 11 16.88 3.54 18.50
N ALA A 12 17.93 4.16 17.96
CA ALA A 12 17.92 4.92 16.72
C ALA A 12 18.39 4.12 15.49
N ALA A 13 18.43 2.78 15.56
CA ALA A 13 18.43 1.94 14.37
C ALA A 13 17.05 2.05 13.69
N TRP A 14 16.83 3.18 13.01
CA TRP A 14 15.80 3.33 11.99
C TRP A 14 16.12 2.31 10.90
N SER A 15 15.58 1.11 11.08
CA SER A 15 15.84 -0.02 10.23
C SER A 15 15.40 0.38 8.83
N LEU A 16 16.36 0.49 7.90
CA LEU A 16 16.12 0.67 6.47
C LEU A 16 15.25 -0.46 5.85
N LEU A 17 14.89 -1.45 6.68
CA LEU A 17 13.99 -2.58 6.45
C LEU A 17 12.50 -2.26 6.74
N ASP A 18 12.15 -1.08 7.27
CA ASP A 18 10.75 -0.65 7.47
C ASP A 18 10.18 0.07 6.22
N SER A 19 10.80 -0.12 5.06
CA SER A 19 10.56 0.66 3.83
C SER A 19 9.55 0.07 2.85
N ASP A 20 9.10 -1.19 3.05
CA ASP A 20 8.16 -1.86 2.14
C ASP A 20 6.82 -1.13 2.06
N GLY A 21 6.30 -0.66 3.19
CA GLY A 21 5.05 0.11 3.24
C GLY A 21 5.14 1.42 2.44
N TRP A 22 6.27 2.12 2.55
CA TRP A 22 6.51 3.38 1.84
C TRP A 22 6.61 3.17 0.33
N TYR A 23 7.42 2.19 -0.10
CA TYR A 23 7.57 1.89 -1.52
C TYR A 23 6.27 1.37 -2.13
N ALA A 24 5.52 0.53 -1.40
CA ALA A 24 4.19 0.07 -1.83
C ALA A 24 3.23 1.26 -2.05
N ALA A 25 3.11 2.17 -1.08
CA ALA A 25 2.26 3.36 -1.19
C ALA A 25 2.69 4.27 -2.34
N ARG A 26 3.99 4.52 -2.48
CA ARG A 26 4.56 5.36 -3.54
C ARG A 26 4.30 4.78 -4.93
N ASN A 27 4.50 3.48 -5.10
CA ASN A 27 4.27 2.78 -6.35
C ASN A 27 2.78 2.77 -6.69
N ALA A 28 1.91 2.47 -5.72
CA ALA A 28 0.46 2.50 -5.90
C ALA A 28 -0.04 3.90 -6.28
N THR A 29 0.46 4.95 -5.60
CA THR A 29 0.11 6.35 -5.91
C THR A 29 0.55 6.73 -7.33
N THR A 30 1.74 6.31 -7.75
CA THR A 30 2.24 6.56 -9.11
C THR A 30 1.40 5.84 -10.16
N ALA A 31 1.09 4.57 -9.95
CA ALA A 31 0.22 3.81 -10.83
C ALA A 31 -1.18 4.43 -10.94
N LEU A 32 -1.76 4.90 -9.82
CA LEU A 32 -3.05 5.58 -9.82
C LEU A 32 -2.98 6.90 -10.59
N ARG A 33 -1.95 7.72 -10.36
CA ARG A 33 -1.76 8.98 -11.11
C ARG A 33 -1.67 8.72 -12.61
N ASP A 34 -0.94 7.70 -13.04
CA ASP A 34 -0.78 7.40 -14.46
C ASP A 34 -2.12 7.03 -15.13
N VAL A 35 -2.98 6.29 -14.42
CA VAL A 35 -4.33 5.98 -14.90
C VAL A 35 -5.21 7.23 -14.93
N LEU A 36 -5.16 8.07 -13.90
CA LEU A 36 -5.94 9.31 -13.83
C LEU A 36 -5.54 10.29 -14.94
N VAL A 37 -4.25 10.42 -15.25
CA VAL A 37 -3.75 11.21 -16.39
C VAL A 37 -4.30 10.66 -17.71
N ARG A 38 -4.26 9.34 -17.90
CA ARG A 38 -4.84 8.71 -19.12
C ARG A 38 -6.35 8.91 -19.22
N ALA A 39 -7.03 9.04 -18.09
CA ALA A 39 -8.46 9.35 -18.02
C ALA A 39 -8.78 10.86 -18.12
N GLY A 40 -7.76 11.74 -18.16
CA GLY A 40 -7.95 13.19 -18.18
C GLY A 40 -8.48 13.77 -16.88
N LEU A 41 -8.27 13.09 -15.75
CA LEU A 41 -8.75 13.46 -14.41
C LEU A 41 -7.64 13.98 -13.48
N GLU A 42 -6.42 14.19 -13.96
CA GLU A 42 -5.27 14.51 -13.11
C GLU A 42 -5.45 15.80 -12.30
N LYS A 43 -6.22 16.76 -12.83
CA LYS A 43 -6.50 18.04 -12.18
C LYS A 43 -7.55 17.92 -11.07
N ASP A 44 -8.33 16.85 -11.08
CA ASP A 44 -9.41 16.62 -10.13
C ASP A 44 -8.92 16.02 -8.80
N PHE A 45 -7.65 15.57 -8.75
CA PHE A 45 -7.01 14.98 -7.57
C PHE A 45 -5.73 15.74 -7.18
N PRO A 46 -5.81 17.05 -6.85
CA PRO A 46 -4.64 17.88 -6.56
C PRO A 46 -3.87 17.46 -5.28
N TYR A 47 -4.50 16.68 -4.42
CA TYR A 47 -3.95 16.24 -3.14
C TYR A 47 -3.54 14.76 -3.14
N LEU A 48 -3.52 14.10 -4.31
CA LEU A 48 -3.14 12.69 -4.41
C LEU A 48 -1.69 12.48 -3.91
N ARG A 49 -1.53 11.69 -2.85
CA ARG A 49 -0.22 11.41 -2.25
C ARG A 49 -0.12 10.01 -1.64
N ALA A 50 1.11 9.53 -1.54
CA ALA A 50 1.45 8.40 -0.68
C ALA A 50 1.59 8.91 0.76
N ASP A 51 1.15 8.11 1.72
CA ASP A 51 1.35 8.36 3.14
C ASP A 51 1.75 7.08 3.89
N LEU A 52 2.23 7.24 5.11
CA LEU A 52 2.48 6.17 6.07
C LEU A 52 1.68 6.46 7.34
N ASN A 53 1.02 5.43 7.87
CA ASN A 53 0.49 5.55 9.22
C ASN A 53 1.58 5.35 10.29
N ALA A 54 1.23 5.56 11.55
CA ALA A 54 2.14 5.39 12.69
C ALA A 54 2.67 3.94 12.89
N PHE A 55 2.10 2.97 12.17
CA PHE A 55 2.50 1.56 12.19
C PHE A 55 3.36 1.17 10.98
N GLY A 56 3.74 2.12 10.11
CA GLY A 56 4.54 1.85 8.91
C GLY A 56 3.74 1.27 7.74
N HIS A 57 2.41 1.19 7.81
CA HIS A 57 1.60 0.75 6.68
C HIS A 57 1.44 1.87 5.64
N GLY A 58 1.68 1.51 4.38
CA GLY A 58 1.49 2.37 3.22
C GLY A 58 0.03 2.68 2.94
N LEU A 59 -0.27 3.95 2.68
CA LEU A 59 -1.59 4.47 2.34
C LEU A 59 -1.52 5.31 1.07
N VAL A 60 -2.60 5.34 0.30
CA VAL A 60 -2.80 6.28 -0.80
C VAL A 60 -3.94 7.21 -0.42
N GLU A 61 -3.64 8.48 -0.27
CA GLU A 61 -4.63 9.51 0.03
C GLU A 61 -5.03 10.26 -1.23
N LEU A 62 -6.34 10.32 -1.51
CA LEU A 62 -6.89 11.14 -2.60
C LEU A 62 -7.06 12.61 -2.19
N GLY A 63 -7.13 12.87 -0.89
CA GLY A 63 -7.53 14.15 -0.30
C GLY A 63 -9.00 14.47 -0.58
N ARG A 64 -9.33 15.78 -0.61
CA ARG A 64 -10.69 16.24 -0.89
C ARG A 64 -10.98 16.14 -2.38
N VAL A 65 -12.06 15.47 -2.72
CA VAL A 65 -12.59 15.36 -4.09
C VAL A 65 -13.96 16.02 -4.17
N SER A 66 -14.27 16.62 -5.32
CA SER A 66 -15.60 17.20 -5.56
C SER A 66 -16.65 16.10 -5.78
N PRO A 67 -17.95 16.39 -5.60
CA PRO A 67 -19.02 15.43 -5.94
C PRO A 67 -18.92 14.95 -7.41
N ASP A 68 -18.76 15.88 -8.36
CA ASP A 68 -18.58 15.54 -9.78
C ASP A 68 -17.38 14.62 -10.02
N THR A 69 -16.26 14.87 -9.34
CA THR A 69 -15.06 14.02 -9.42
C THR A 69 -15.34 12.61 -8.89
N ALA A 70 -16.06 12.51 -7.77
CA ALA A 70 -16.42 11.22 -7.19
C ALA A 70 -17.36 10.41 -8.11
N GLU A 71 -18.31 11.08 -8.77
CA GLU A 71 -19.19 10.44 -9.76
C GLU A 71 -18.42 9.91 -10.97
N ARG A 72 -17.48 10.71 -11.51
CA ARG A 72 -16.61 10.29 -12.62
C ARG A 72 -15.73 9.11 -12.24
N LEU A 73 -15.15 9.13 -11.03
CA LEU A 73 -14.37 8.00 -10.51
C LEU A 73 -15.23 6.74 -10.36
N ALA A 74 -16.46 6.87 -9.85
CA ALA A 74 -17.39 5.76 -9.73
C ALA A 74 -17.81 5.19 -11.10
N GLU A 75 -17.99 6.03 -12.12
CA GLU A 75 -18.24 5.59 -13.49
C GLU A 75 -17.05 4.81 -14.06
N LEU A 76 -15.83 5.30 -13.89
CA LEU A 76 -14.62 4.59 -14.34
C LEU A 76 -14.48 3.22 -13.70
N LEU A 77 -14.73 3.12 -12.38
CA LEU A 77 -14.69 1.83 -11.68
C LEU A 77 -15.77 0.88 -12.19
N ARG A 78 -16.99 1.39 -12.46
CA ARG A 78 -18.08 0.60 -13.06
C ARG A 78 -17.71 0.08 -14.45
N LEU A 79 -17.12 0.92 -15.30
CA LEU A 79 -16.66 0.54 -16.63
C LEU A 79 -15.55 -0.51 -16.58
N ALA A 80 -14.58 -0.37 -15.67
CA ALA A 80 -13.52 -1.35 -15.48
C ALA A 80 -14.07 -2.72 -15.05
N LEU A 81 -15.00 -2.75 -14.10
CA LEU A 81 -15.65 -4.00 -13.68
C LEU A 81 -16.44 -4.64 -14.83
N ALA A 82 -17.15 -3.84 -15.62
CA ALA A 82 -17.89 -4.31 -16.80
C ALA A 82 -16.95 -4.87 -17.89
N SER A 83 -15.75 -4.30 -18.04
CA SER A 83 -14.74 -4.80 -18.99
C SER A 83 -14.01 -6.05 -18.51
N GLY A 84 -14.34 -6.59 -17.33
CA GLY A 84 -13.70 -7.77 -16.75
C GLY A 84 -12.41 -7.49 -15.97
N TYR A 85 -12.06 -6.22 -15.75
CA TYR A 85 -10.92 -5.84 -14.94
C TYR A 85 -11.16 -6.32 -13.50
N GLY A 86 -10.29 -7.19 -12.99
CA GLY A 86 -10.39 -7.79 -11.65
C GLY A 86 -10.59 -9.32 -11.65
N ARG A 87 -11.19 -9.91 -12.70
CA ARG A 87 -11.36 -11.37 -12.78
C ARG A 87 -10.04 -12.14 -12.92
N ASP A 88 -9.01 -11.51 -13.48
CA ASP A 88 -7.68 -12.13 -13.67
C ASP A 88 -6.84 -12.19 -12.38
N ARG A 89 -7.16 -11.40 -11.34
CA ARG A 89 -6.37 -11.38 -10.08
C ARG A 89 -6.82 -12.41 -9.05
N ASP A 90 -8.08 -12.84 -9.08
CA ASP A 90 -8.61 -13.81 -8.12
C ASP A 90 -8.10 -15.24 -8.36
N GLY A 91 -7.46 -15.50 -9.51
CA GLY A 91 -6.89 -16.81 -9.86
C GLY A 91 -5.51 -17.11 -9.23
N ASP A 92 -4.78 -16.09 -8.76
CA ASP A 92 -3.34 -16.21 -8.52
C ASP A 92 -2.87 -15.92 -7.07
N GLY A 93 -3.74 -15.87 -6.06
CA GLY A 93 -3.21 -15.77 -4.69
C GLY A 93 -4.20 -15.77 -3.54
N HIS A 94 -4.34 -16.91 -2.85
CA HIS A 94 -3.80 -17.11 -1.49
C HIS A 94 -4.26 -18.47 -0.93
N ALA A 95 -3.67 -19.56 -1.43
CA ALA A 95 -3.57 -20.78 -0.64
C ALA A 95 -2.52 -20.52 0.46
N SER A 96 -2.98 -19.96 1.59
CA SER A 96 -2.21 -20.03 2.83
C SER A 96 -2.17 -21.49 3.26
N THR A 97 -1.14 -22.20 2.82
CA THR A 97 -0.71 -23.45 3.42
C THR A 97 -0.16 -23.13 4.80
N THR A 98 -1.04 -23.02 5.80
CA THR A 98 -0.68 -23.29 7.19
C THR A 98 -0.84 -24.78 7.40
N ALA A 99 0.14 -25.55 6.96
CA ALA A 99 0.30 -26.96 7.31
C ALA A 99 1.78 -27.20 7.62
N GLU A 100 2.03 -27.42 8.92
CA GLU A 100 3.11 -28.17 9.58
C GLU A 100 3.39 -27.47 10.92
N GLU A 101 2.60 -27.73 11.97
CA GLU A 101 2.77 -28.90 12.84
C GLU A 101 4.25 -29.23 13.13
N HIS A 102 4.93 -28.34 13.86
CA HIS A 102 6.19 -28.72 14.50
C HIS A 102 5.92 -29.48 15.80
N LYS A 103 5.82 -30.80 15.63
CA LYS A 103 5.86 -31.82 16.67
C LYS A 103 7.12 -31.72 17.53
N GLY A 104 6.92 -31.52 18.83
CA GLY A 104 7.71 -32.11 19.92
C GLY A 104 9.11 -31.56 20.22
N ARG A 105 9.24 -30.85 21.37
CA ARG A 105 10.39 -30.98 22.29
C ARG A 105 10.11 -30.30 23.63
N THR A 106 9.72 -31.08 24.63
CA THR A 106 10.39 -31.29 25.94
C THR A 106 9.50 -32.17 26.80
#